data_AF-A0A2N2PGS2-F1
#
_entry.id   AF-A0A2N2PGS2-F1
#
_cell.length_a   1.000
_cell.length_b   1.000
_cell.length_c   1.000
_cell.angle_alpha   90.00
_cell.angle_beta   90.00
_cell.angle_gamma   90.00
#
_symmetry.space_group_name_H-M   'P 1'
#
loop_
_entity.id
_entity.type
_entity.pdbx_description
1 polymer ?
#
loop_
_entity_poly.entity_id
_entity_poly.type
_entity_poly.pdbx_seq_one_letter_code
_entity_poly.pdbx_strand_id
1 'polypeptide(L)'
;MKTMKKFLAGCAIATLLVSAAGIANAVSMLPVNLAQIVENTEKAFVGTIQSVEVVETPNGWAEKVTATVKEAVLGEVKAGDTVSWLQYRMGEVARLAGMPKYAAGEEHLIFLAGKGLGTDFQAAYGLGQGSFRVHRNVDTGEAFVRNEFMNSQLFKGVDTEALATAIVDNDPVQRRLTASEKTRVTTRRAAQLTLQNYGASDLDGIKAAAQAMKAVKNPSVKFAAKDGKTTGGKKVFEAVVVSPSN
;
A
#
# COMPACT_ATOMS: atom_id res chain seq x y z
N MET A 1 -81.44 -13.28 4.73
CA MET A 1 -80.99 -13.60 6.10
C MET A 1 -80.70 -15.10 6.21
N LYS A 2 -79.42 -15.50 6.23
CA LYS A 2 -78.87 -16.70 6.89
C LYS A 2 -77.35 -16.81 6.58
N THR A 3 -76.56 -16.37 7.55
CA THR A 3 -75.25 -16.90 8.01
C THR A 3 -74.48 -17.93 7.18
N MET A 4 -73.18 -17.69 6.94
CA MET A 4 -72.02 -18.48 7.44
C MET A 4 -70.72 -17.89 6.88
N LYS A 5 -69.90 -17.21 7.69
CA LYS A 5 -68.85 -17.74 8.59
C LYS A 5 -67.64 -18.34 7.84
N LYS A 6 -66.55 -17.57 7.92
CA LYS A 6 -65.16 -18.00 8.20
C LYS A 6 -64.47 -18.90 7.15
N PHE A 7 -63.70 -18.27 6.27
CA PHE A 7 -62.44 -18.84 5.77
C PHE A 7 -61.37 -17.73 5.78
N LEU A 8 -60.92 -17.41 6.98
CA LEU A 8 -59.68 -16.71 7.26
C LEU A 8 -58.59 -17.78 7.47
N ALA A 9 -57.35 -17.41 7.12
CA ALA A 9 -56.10 -18.07 7.51
C ALA A 9 -55.74 -19.37 6.77
N GLY A 10 -54.87 -19.25 5.77
CA GLY A 10 -54.22 -20.43 5.20
C GLY A 10 -53.28 -20.19 4.03
N CYS A 11 -52.46 -19.13 4.02
CA CYS A 11 -51.33 -19.00 3.07
C CYS A 11 -50.30 -17.93 3.50
N ALA A 12 -49.96 -17.85 4.80
CA ALA A 12 -49.03 -16.85 5.33
C ALA A 12 -47.83 -17.45 6.09
N ILE A 13 -47.46 -18.71 5.82
CA ILE A 13 -46.34 -19.38 6.49
C ILE A 13 -45.59 -20.29 5.50
N ALA A 14 -44.92 -19.70 4.52
CA ALA A 14 -43.94 -20.41 3.68
C ALA A 14 -42.79 -19.50 3.22
N THR A 15 -42.56 -18.38 3.91
CA THR A 15 -41.56 -17.36 3.53
C THR A 15 -40.57 -17.07 4.68
N LEU A 16 -40.28 -18.06 5.52
CA LEU A 16 -39.48 -17.84 6.75
C LEU A 16 -38.27 -18.78 6.94
N LEU A 17 -37.86 -19.55 5.93
CA LEU A 17 -36.80 -20.57 6.09
C LEU A 17 -35.77 -20.64 4.95
N VAL A 18 -35.44 -19.52 4.30
CA VAL A 18 -34.29 -19.44 3.37
C VAL A 18 -33.42 -18.21 3.67
N SER A 19 -33.08 -18.01 4.94
CA SER A 19 -32.15 -16.95 5.38
C SER A 19 -30.93 -17.49 6.14
N ALA A 20 -30.74 -18.81 6.18
CA ALA A 20 -29.62 -19.44 6.85
C ALA A 20 -28.60 -19.95 5.84
N ALA A 21 -27.33 -19.64 6.12
CA ALA A 21 -26.13 -20.18 5.48
C ALA A 21 -25.53 -19.40 4.29
N GLY A 22 -25.45 -18.08 4.39
CA GLY A 22 -24.26 -17.38 3.89
C GLY A 22 -23.20 -17.35 4.98
N ILE A 23 -22.40 -18.41 5.14
CA ILE A 23 -21.16 -18.31 5.94
C ILE A 23 -20.21 -17.45 5.11
N ALA A 24 -20.34 -16.13 5.25
CA ALA A 24 -19.34 -15.19 4.78
C ALA A 24 -18.08 -15.43 5.63
N ASN A 25 -17.21 -16.33 5.17
CA ASN A 25 -15.88 -16.48 5.72
C ASN A 25 -15.12 -15.20 5.39
N ALA A 26 -15.24 -14.21 6.27
CA ALA A 26 -14.47 -12.98 6.20
C ALA A 26 -13.00 -13.34 6.46
N VAL A 27 -12.22 -13.44 5.39
CA VAL A 27 -10.76 -13.52 5.51
C VAL A 27 -10.29 -12.17 6.05
N SER A 28 -9.81 -12.16 7.29
CA SER A 28 -9.24 -10.96 7.91
C SER A 28 -7.87 -10.69 7.29
N MET A 29 -7.74 -9.60 6.54
CA MET A 29 -6.45 -9.14 6.03
C MET A 29 -5.79 -8.25 7.07
N LEU A 30 -4.53 -8.55 7.40
CA LEU A 30 -3.74 -7.67 8.26
C LEU A 30 -3.35 -6.42 7.45
N PRO A 31 -3.71 -5.21 7.92
CA PRO A 31 -3.25 -3.99 7.29
C PRO A 31 -1.73 -3.86 7.42
N VAL A 32 -1.09 -3.47 6.33
CA VAL A 32 0.35 -3.35 6.17
C VAL A 32 0.69 -1.88 5.97
N ASN A 33 1.66 -1.37 6.72
CA ASN A 33 2.16 -0.01 6.54
C ASN A 33 3.27 0.06 5.47
N LEU A 34 3.63 1.27 5.03
CA LEU A 34 4.63 1.50 3.99
C LEU A 34 6.01 0.96 4.40
N ALA A 35 6.38 1.02 5.68
CA ALA A 35 7.65 0.49 6.15
C ALA A 35 7.74 -1.04 5.92
N GLN A 36 6.67 -1.76 6.25
CA GLN A 36 6.56 -3.20 6.00
C GLN A 36 6.51 -3.52 4.50
N ILE A 37 5.83 -2.70 3.69
CA ILE A 37 5.83 -2.83 2.22
C ILE A 37 7.27 -2.72 1.70
N VAL A 38 7.97 -1.63 2.03
CA VAL A 38 9.35 -1.36 1.58
C VAL A 38 10.33 -2.42 2.05
N GLU A 39 10.16 -2.91 3.29
CA GLU A 39 11.00 -3.94 3.88
C GLU A 39 10.95 -5.27 3.13
N ASN A 40 9.78 -5.66 2.63
CA ASN A 40 9.54 -6.97 2.01
C ASN A 40 9.44 -6.92 0.48
N THR A 41 9.70 -5.75 -0.11
CA THR A 41 9.67 -5.54 -1.55
C THR A 41 11.05 -5.74 -2.15
N GLU A 42 11.13 -6.51 -3.23
CA GLU A 42 12.37 -6.72 -4.00
C GLU A 42 12.63 -5.52 -4.91
N LYS A 43 11.59 -5.08 -5.64
CA LYS A 43 11.66 -3.95 -6.56
C LYS A 43 10.39 -3.11 -6.51
N ALA A 44 10.54 -1.81 -6.66
CA ALA A 44 9.43 -0.88 -6.75
C ALA A 44 9.63 0.12 -7.88
N PHE A 45 8.56 0.43 -8.59
CA PHE A 45 8.61 1.34 -9.74
C PHE A 45 7.25 1.99 -10.01
N VAL A 46 7.27 3.14 -10.66
CA VAL A 46 6.11 3.71 -11.35
C VAL A 46 6.15 3.22 -12.79
N GLY A 47 5.06 2.67 -13.30
CA GLY A 47 5.01 2.16 -14.66
C GLY A 47 3.60 2.15 -15.25
N THR A 48 3.55 2.01 -16.57
CA THR A 48 2.30 1.86 -17.32
C THR A 48 2.09 0.40 -17.67
N ILE A 49 0.94 -0.14 -17.29
CA ILE A 49 0.54 -1.50 -17.64
C ILE A 49 0.34 -1.60 -19.14
N GLN A 50 1.06 -2.51 -19.79
CA GLN A 50 0.99 -2.78 -21.22
C GLN A 50 -0.04 -3.87 -21.53
N SER A 51 0.02 -4.98 -20.81
CA SER A 51 -0.90 -6.10 -21.01
C SER A 51 -1.22 -6.82 -19.69
N VAL A 52 -2.39 -7.45 -19.68
CA VAL A 52 -2.86 -8.35 -18.62
C VAL A 52 -3.47 -9.56 -19.31
N GLU A 53 -2.85 -10.72 -19.14
CA GLU A 53 -3.23 -11.96 -19.82
C GLU A 53 -3.48 -13.05 -18.78
N VAL A 54 -4.58 -13.79 -18.93
CA VAL A 54 -4.81 -14.98 -18.11
C VAL A 54 -4.07 -16.16 -18.75
N VAL A 55 -3.23 -16.82 -17.97
CA VAL A 55 -2.38 -17.93 -18.43
C VAL A 55 -2.47 -19.11 -17.47
N GLU A 56 -2.44 -20.32 -18.02
CA GLU A 56 -2.22 -21.54 -17.25
C GLU A 56 -0.71 -21.75 -17.07
N THR A 57 -0.29 -22.07 -15.85
CA THR A 57 1.10 -22.32 -15.47
C THR A 57 1.20 -23.72 -14.85
N PRO A 58 2.41 -24.29 -14.70
CA PRO A 58 2.58 -25.55 -13.98
C PRO A 58 2.06 -25.53 -12.53
N ASN A 59 1.91 -24.33 -11.92
CA ASN A 59 1.40 -24.14 -10.56
C ASN A 59 -0.08 -23.71 -10.51
N GLY A 60 -0.79 -23.72 -11.65
CA GLY A 60 -2.19 -23.30 -11.76
C GLY A 60 -2.36 -22.02 -12.59
N TRP A 61 -3.51 -21.35 -12.43
CA TRP A 61 -3.86 -20.18 -13.24
C TRP A 61 -3.26 -18.88 -12.67
N ALA A 62 -2.82 -17.98 -13.55
CA ALA A 62 -2.28 -16.68 -13.19
C ALA A 62 -2.70 -15.57 -14.16
N GLU A 63 -2.63 -14.32 -13.70
CA GLU A 63 -2.58 -13.14 -14.57
C GLU A 63 -1.12 -12.77 -14.81
N LYS A 64 -0.66 -12.90 -16.05
CA LYS A 64 0.60 -12.32 -16.49
C LYS A 64 0.38 -10.83 -16.71
N VAL A 65 0.99 -10.01 -15.86
CA VAL A 65 0.93 -8.56 -15.96
C VAL A 65 2.26 -8.06 -16.48
N THR A 66 2.22 -7.23 -17.52
CA THR A 66 3.41 -6.63 -18.13
C THR A 66 3.32 -5.12 -18.00
N ALA A 67 4.37 -4.48 -17.50
CA ALA A 67 4.44 -3.03 -17.34
C ALA A 67 5.73 -2.47 -17.93
N THR A 68 5.64 -1.29 -18.52
CA THR A 68 6.82 -0.48 -18.89
C THR A 68 7.12 0.48 -17.75
N VAL A 69 8.35 0.42 -17.25
CA VAL A 69 8.82 1.24 -16.14
C VAL A 69 9.01 2.67 -16.62
N LYS A 70 8.36 3.61 -15.95
CA LYS A 70 8.56 5.04 -16.15
C LYS A 70 9.63 5.59 -15.22
N GLU A 71 9.61 5.14 -13.97
CA GLU A 71 10.52 5.61 -12.93
C GLU A 71 10.83 4.48 -11.95
N ALA A 72 12.11 4.27 -11.65
CA ALA A 72 12.56 3.32 -10.65
C ALA A 72 12.49 3.93 -9.25
N VAL A 73 11.98 3.17 -8.27
CA VAL A 73 11.86 3.63 -6.88
C VAL A 73 12.76 2.81 -5.95
N LEU A 74 12.75 1.48 -6.08
CA LEU A 74 13.56 0.54 -5.30
C LEU A 74 14.02 -0.64 -6.16
N GLY A 75 15.17 -1.23 -5.81
CA GLY A 75 15.70 -2.44 -6.44
C GLY A 75 16.38 -2.18 -7.79
N GLU A 76 16.83 -3.26 -8.43
CA GLU A 76 17.50 -3.21 -9.74
C GLU A 76 16.48 -3.15 -10.87
N VAL A 77 15.92 -1.96 -11.09
CA VAL A 77 15.01 -1.65 -12.21
C VAL A 77 15.31 -0.24 -12.72
N LYS A 78 15.12 0.01 -14.02
CA LYS A 78 15.41 1.29 -14.67
C LYS A 78 14.22 1.78 -15.48
N ALA A 79 14.16 3.09 -15.70
CA ALA A 79 13.20 3.67 -16.64
C ALA A 79 13.41 3.09 -18.05
N GLY A 80 12.30 2.71 -18.70
CA GLY A 80 12.28 2.02 -19.99
C GLY A 80 12.30 0.49 -19.89
N ASP A 81 12.63 -0.09 -18.73
CA ASP A 81 12.59 -1.54 -18.56
C ASP A 81 11.16 -2.08 -18.71
N THR A 82 11.04 -3.30 -19.23
CA THR A 82 9.79 -4.05 -19.21
C THR A 82 9.83 -5.05 -18.05
N VAL A 83 8.88 -4.94 -17.12
CA VAL A 83 8.74 -5.84 -15.98
C VAL A 83 7.48 -6.68 -16.18
N SER A 84 7.61 -8.01 -16.08
CA SER A 84 6.49 -8.95 -16.13
C SER A 84 6.46 -9.82 -14.89
N TRP A 85 5.27 -10.09 -14.35
CA TRP A 85 5.09 -10.98 -13.21
C TRP A 85 3.81 -11.82 -13.36
N LEU A 86 3.75 -12.94 -12.65
CA LEU A 86 2.61 -13.86 -12.63
C LEU A 86 1.84 -13.73 -11.32
N GLN A 87 0.69 -13.09 -11.38
CA GLN A 87 -0.20 -12.92 -10.24
C GLN A 87 -1.16 -14.11 -10.12
N TYR A 88 -1.14 -14.81 -8.98
CA TYR A 88 -1.98 -16.00 -8.76
C TYR A 88 -3.50 -15.72 -8.95
N ARG A 89 -4.21 -16.69 -9.56
CA ARG A 89 -5.68 -16.71 -9.71
C ARG A 89 -6.30 -17.98 -9.13
N MET A 90 -7.58 -17.89 -8.78
CA MET A 90 -8.39 -19.05 -8.38
C MET A 90 -9.07 -19.68 -9.60
N GLY A 91 -8.28 -20.17 -10.55
CA GLY A 91 -8.77 -20.68 -11.83
C GLY A 91 -8.82 -19.62 -12.94
N GLU A 92 -9.34 -20.00 -14.10
CA GLU A 92 -9.37 -19.14 -15.29
C GLU A 92 -10.21 -17.87 -15.06
N VAL A 93 -11.40 -18.00 -14.46
CA VAL A 93 -12.35 -16.88 -14.34
C VAL A 93 -12.23 -16.13 -13.01
N ALA A 94 -11.92 -16.82 -11.91
CA ALA A 94 -11.95 -16.22 -10.58
C ALA A 94 -10.58 -15.69 -10.12
N ARG A 95 -10.58 -14.48 -9.55
CA ARG A 95 -9.41 -13.86 -8.91
C ARG A 95 -9.43 -14.11 -7.41
N LEU A 96 -8.25 -14.20 -6.80
CA LEU A 96 -8.13 -14.15 -5.34
C LEU A 96 -8.56 -12.75 -4.84
N ALA A 97 -9.40 -12.72 -3.80
CA ALA A 97 -9.88 -11.47 -3.23
C ALA A 97 -8.72 -10.64 -2.64
N GLY A 98 -8.77 -9.32 -2.85
CA GLY A 98 -7.70 -8.39 -2.46
C GLY A 98 -6.54 -8.30 -3.45
N MET A 99 -6.47 -9.15 -4.48
CA MET A 99 -5.43 -9.00 -5.50
C MET A 99 -5.70 -7.77 -6.37
N PRO A 100 -4.65 -6.97 -6.68
CA PRO A 100 -4.82 -5.75 -7.43
C PRO A 100 -5.31 -6.05 -8.85
N LYS A 101 -6.25 -5.23 -9.32
CA LYS A 101 -6.79 -5.31 -10.67
C LYS A 101 -6.06 -4.31 -11.57
N TYR A 102 -5.36 -4.83 -12.56
CA TYR A 102 -4.69 -4.03 -13.57
C TYR A 102 -5.50 -4.01 -14.87
N ALA A 103 -5.37 -2.93 -15.62
CA ALA A 103 -5.83 -2.83 -16.99
C ALA A 103 -4.74 -2.15 -17.85
N ALA A 104 -4.67 -2.52 -19.12
CA ALA A 104 -3.75 -1.88 -20.07
C ALA A 104 -3.99 -0.37 -20.14
N GLY A 105 -2.91 0.41 -20.19
CA GLY A 105 -2.92 1.86 -20.18
C GLY A 105 -2.97 2.49 -18.79
N GLU A 106 -3.26 1.73 -17.72
CA GLU A 106 -3.22 2.28 -16.36
C GLU A 106 -1.78 2.53 -15.89
N GLU A 107 -1.58 3.62 -15.15
CA GLU A 107 -0.31 3.94 -14.48
C GLU A 107 -0.39 3.58 -13.00
N HIS A 108 0.62 2.88 -12.48
CA HIS A 108 0.66 2.40 -11.11
C HIS A 108 2.06 2.59 -10.50
N LEU A 109 2.10 2.88 -9.20
CA LEU A 109 3.26 2.68 -8.35
C LEU A 109 3.14 1.29 -7.72
N ILE A 110 4.06 0.38 -8.07
CA ILE A 110 3.98 -1.04 -7.71
C ILE A 110 5.19 -1.40 -6.85
N PHE A 111 4.92 -2.03 -5.72
CA PHE A 111 5.91 -2.63 -4.82
C PHE A 111 5.82 -4.16 -4.93
N LEU A 112 6.66 -4.76 -5.79
CA LEU A 112 6.66 -6.20 -6.04
C LEU A 112 7.49 -6.95 -4.99
N ALA A 113 6.85 -7.88 -4.30
CA ALA A 113 7.53 -8.85 -3.44
C ALA A 113 8.45 -9.76 -4.26
N GLY A 114 9.34 -10.51 -3.60
CA GLY A 114 10.05 -11.60 -4.27
C GLY A 114 9.10 -12.68 -4.78
N LYS A 115 9.61 -13.54 -5.68
CA LYS A 115 8.86 -14.72 -6.13
C LYS A 115 8.53 -15.66 -4.97
N GLY A 116 7.36 -16.29 -5.02
CA GLY A 116 6.96 -17.32 -4.06
C GLY A 116 7.85 -18.55 -4.13
N LEU A 117 8.17 -19.14 -2.98
CA LEU A 117 9.07 -20.30 -2.89
C LEU A 117 8.56 -21.46 -3.77
N GLY A 118 9.41 -21.93 -4.68
CA GLY A 118 9.09 -23.04 -5.58
C GLY A 118 8.08 -22.71 -6.69
N THR A 119 7.80 -21.43 -6.93
CA THR A 119 6.86 -20.97 -7.97
C THR A 119 7.41 -19.77 -8.72
N ASP A 120 6.83 -19.47 -9.88
CA ASP A 120 7.06 -18.19 -10.58
C ASP A 120 6.06 -17.10 -10.20
N PHE A 121 5.18 -17.37 -9.22
CA PHE A 121 4.20 -16.38 -8.79
C PHE A 121 4.85 -15.24 -8.03
N GLN A 122 4.40 -14.04 -8.34
CA GLN A 122 4.85 -12.79 -7.76
C GLN A 122 3.69 -11.80 -7.76
N ALA A 123 3.62 -10.96 -6.75
CA ALA A 123 2.54 -9.99 -6.61
C ALA A 123 3.00 -8.72 -5.92
N ALA A 124 2.18 -7.68 -6.00
CA ALA A 124 2.32 -6.53 -5.13
C ALA A 124 2.20 -6.98 -3.66
N TYR A 125 3.06 -6.44 -2.79
CA TYR A 125 3.11 -6.87 -1.40
C TYR A 125 1.77 -6.64 -0.68
N GLY A 126 1.40 -7.57 0.21
CA GLY A 126 0.23 -7.43 1.09
C GLY A 126 -1.12 -7.54 0.38
N LEU A 127 -1.24 -8.35 -0.67
CA LEU A 127 -2.49 -8.51 -1.45
C LEU A 127 -3.01 -7.15 -1.92
N GLY A 128 -2.30 -6.52 -2.85
CA GLY A 128 -2.71 -5.24 -3.44
C GLY A 128 -2.44 -3.99 -2.60
N GLN A 129 -2.09 -4.13 -1.31
CA GLN A 129 -1.71 -2.99 -0.46
C GLN A 129 -0.47 -2.23 -0.97
N GLY A 130 0.47 -2.95 -1.60
CA GLY A 130 1.65 -2.42 -2.29
C GLY A 130 1.42 -2.00 -3.74
N SER A 131 0.18 -1.95 -4.23
CA SER A 131 -0.14 -1.45 -5.57
C SER A 131 -0.97 -0.19 -5.46
N PHE A 132 -0.43 0.93 -5.95
CA PHE A 132 -1.10 2.22 -5.89
C PHE A 132 -1.39 2.72 -7.29
N ARG A 133 -2.67 2.86 -7.62
CA ARG A 133 -3.10 3.44 -8.88
C ARG A 133 -2.74 4.92 -8.90
N VAL A 134 -2.09 5.37 -9.97
CA VAL A 134 -1.76 6.77 -10.19
C VAL A 134 -2.95 7.46 -10.84
N HIS A 135 -3.37 8.55 -10.21
CA HIS A 135 -4.38 9.47 -10.70
C HIS A 135 -3.72 10.83 -10.92
N ARG A 136 -4.17 11.55 -11.95
CA ARG A 136 -3.68 12.89 -12.27
C ARG A 136 -4.84 13.85 -12.17
N ASN A 137 -4.63 14.95 -11.45
CA ASN A 137 -5.58 16.06 -11.47
C ASN A 137 -5.56 16.68 -12.88
N VAL A 138 -6.73 16.82 -13.50
CA VAL A 138 -6.87 17.34 -14.86
C VAL A 138 -6.52 18.83 -14.97
N ASP A 139 -6.71 19.58 -13.89
CA ASP A 139 -6.49 21.03 -13.86
C ASP A 139 -5.03 21.37 -13.52
N THR A 140 -4.46 20.66 -12.54
CA THR A 140 -3.11 20.96 -12.03
C THR A 140 -2.02 20.05 -12.59
N GLY A 141 -2.39 18.90 -13.19
CA GLY A 141 -1.44 17.87 -13.62
C GLY A 141 -0.79 17.08 -12.47
N GLU A 142 -1.08 17.43 -11.21
CA GLU A 142 -0.49 16.80 -10.03
C GLU A 142 -0.90 15.34 -9.92
N ALA A 143 0.07 14.48 -9.61
CA ALA A 143 -0.13 13.05 -9.47
C ALA A 143 -0.39 12.67 -8.01
N PHE A 144 -1.47 11.95 -7.77
CA PHE A 144 -1.76 11.33 -6.48
C PHE A 144 -2.02 9.85 -6.66
N VAL A 145 -1.81 9.07 -5.60
CA VAL A 145 -1.95 7.63 -5.64
C VAL A 145 -2.85 7.09 -4.54
N ARG A 146 -3.52 5.98 -4.85
CA ARG A 146 -4.39 5.23 -3.93
C ARG A 146 -4.23 3.74 -4.16
N ASN A 147 -4.09 2.98 -3.09
CA ASN A 147 -4.26 1.52 -3.13
C ASN A 147 -5.76 1.15 -2.94
N GLU A 148 -6.07 -0.15 -3.02
CA GLU A 148 -7.44 -0.65 -2.84
C GLU A 148 -8.02 -0.38 -1.44
N PHE A 149 -7.16 -0.04 -0.48
CA PHE A 149 -7.50 0.26 0.91
C PHE A 149 -7.54 1.77 1.20
N MET A 150 -7.57 2.61 0.16
CA MET A 150 -7.58 4.08 0.25
C MET A 150 -6.41 4.64 1.09
N ASN A 151 -5.27 3.96 1.05
CA ASN A 151 -4.08 4.25 1.85
C ASN A 151 -4.34 4.25 3.37
N SER A 152 -5.43 3.62 3.82
CA SER A 152 -5.71 3.50 5.24
C SER A 152 -4.56 2.77 5.93
N GLN A 153 -4.05 3.37 7.01
CA GLN A 153 -2.95 2.82 7.81
C GLN A 153 -1.56 2.81 7.14
N LEU A 154 -1.38 3.52 6.02
CA LEU A 154 -0.12 3.54 5.26
C LEU A 154 1.09 3.95 6.11
N PHE A 155 0.95 4.89 7.03
CA PHE A 155 2.00 5.32 7.96
C PHE A 155 1.71 4.93 9.42
N LYS A 156 0.84 3.94 9.64
CA LYS A 156 0.53 3.49 11.01
C LYS A 156 1.77 2.92 11.67
N GLY A 157 2.11 3.43 12.85
CA GLY A 157 3.29 2.99 13.62
C GLY A 157 4.63 3.48 13.06
N VAL A 158 4.61 4.35 12.04
CA VAL A 158 5.80 5.04 11.54
C VAL A 158 5.97 6.35 12.31
N ASP A 159 7.19 6.63 12.77
CA ASP A 159 7.54 7.96 13.28
C ASP A 159 7.58 8.95 12.12
N THR A 160 6.49 9.70 11.92
CA THR A 160 6.33 10.62 10.80
C THR A 160 7.24 11.84 10.88
N GLU A 161 7.68 12.23 12.08
CA GLU A 161 8.65 13.32 12.26
C GLU A 161 10.04 12.87 11.85
N ALA A 162 10.46 11.69 12.30
CA ALA A 162 11.75 11.13 11.91
C ALA A 162 11.80 10.82 10.40
N LEU A 163 10.71 10.32 9.83
CA LEU A 163 10.59 10.11 8.39
C LEU A 163 10.62 11.43 7.60
N ALA A 164 9.89 12.45 8.04
CA ALA A 164 9.91 13.77 7.43
C ALA A 164 11.32 14.37 7.44
N THR A 165 12.03 14.24 8.57
CA THR A 165 13.42 14.67 8.71
C THR A 165 14.32 13.96 7.70
N ALA A 166 14.21 12.63 7.61
CA ALA A 166 14.98 11.85 6.64
C ALA A 166 14.66 12.22 5.17
N ILE A 167 13.42 12.58 4.85
CA ILE A 167 13.06 13.07 3.51
C ILE A 167 13.73 14.41 3.23
N VAL A 168 13.63 15.37 4.16
CA VAL A 168 14.22 16.72 4.02
C VAL A 168 15.75 16.65 3.93
N ASP A 169 16.39 15.80 4.73
CA ASP A 169 17.85 15.68 4.72
C ASP A 169 18.40 14.95 3.48
N ASN A 170 17.58 14.13 2.82
CA ASN A 170 17.98 13.44 1.58
C ASN A 170 17.72 14.25 0.31
N ASP A 171 16.92 15.32 0.37
CA ASP A 171 16.67 16.19 -0.77
C ASP A 171 17.82 17.21 -0.97
N PRO A 172 18.54 17.16 -2.12
CA PRO A 172 19.65 18.08 -2.40
C PRO A 172 19.29 19.57 -2.35
N VAL A 173 18.04 19.92 -2.66
CA VAL A 173 17.54 21.30 -2.62
C VAL A 173 17.36 21.75 -1.18
N GLN A 174 16.72 20.91 -0.37
CA GLN A 174 16.44 21.16 1.04
C GLN A 174 17.71 21.23 1.90
N ARG A 175 18.78 20.53 1.52
CA ARG A 175 20.08 20.58 2.22
C ARG A 175 20.66 21.99 2.34
N ARG A 176 20.32 22.88 1.41
CA ARG A 176 20.80 24.28 1.38
C ARG A 176 20.03 25.22 2.29
N LEU A 177 18.90 24.77 2.86
CA LEU A 177 18.09 25.57 3.77
C LEU A 177 18.81 25.78 5.10
N THR A 178 18.53 26.92 5.73
CA THR A 178 18.93 27.20 7.11
C THR A 178 18.26 26.23 8.08
N ALA A 179 18.78 26.12 9.31
CA ALA A 179 18.21 25.22 10.32
C ALA A 179 16.73 25.54 10.63
N SER A 180 16.36 26.83 10.69
CA SER A 180 14.98 27.24 10.95
C SER A 180 14.03 26.91 9.78
N GLU A 181 14.49 27.07 8.54
CA GLU A 181 13.75 26.68 7.35
C GLU A 181 13.56 25.17 7.27
N LYS A 182 14.61 24.38 7.54
CA LYS A 182 14.53 22.91 7.60
C LYS A 182 13.49 22.47 8.62
N THR A 183 13.53 23.00 9.85
CA THR A 183 12.53 22.68 10.88
C THR A 183 11.11 22.96 10.39
N ARG A 184 10.86 24.12 9.76
CA ARG A 184 9.53 24.46 9.21
C ARG A 184 9.08 23.47 8.12
N VAL A 185 9.97 23.10 7.20
CA VAL A 185 9.63 22.15 6.13
C VAL A 185 9.39 20.76 6.70
N THR A 186 10.23 20.30 7.62
CA THR A 186 10.07 19.01 8.30
C THR A 186 8.74 18.92 9.03
N THR A 187 8.36 19.93 9.82
CA THR A 187 7.07 19.97 10.51
C THR A 187 5.90 19.92 9.52
N ARG A 188 5.95 20.70 8.44
CA ARG A 188 4.92 20.66 7.39
C ARG A 188 4.82 19.29 6.74
N ARG A 189 5.95 18.64 6.46
CA ARG A 189 6.00 17.31 5.85
C ARG A 189 5.48 16.22 6.78
N ALA A 190 5.81 16.27 8.08
CA ALA A 190 5.27 15.34 9.08
C ALA A 190 3.74 15.45 9.18
N ALA A 191 3.20 16.67 9.15
CA ALA A 191 1.76 16.90 9.09
C ALA A 191 1.13 16.33 7.81
N GLN A 192 1.77 16.51 6.65
CA GLN A 192 1.31 15.93 5.38
C GLN A 192 1.28 14.40 5.42
N LEU A 193 2.35 13.75 5.90
CA LEU A 193 2.40 12.28 6.04
C LEU A 193 1.29 11.77 6.96
N THR A 194 0.97 12.53 8.01
CA THR A 194 -0.12 12.19 8.94
C THR A 194 -1.49 12.29 8.27
N LEU A 195 -1.72 13.32 7.45
CA LEU A 195 -2.97 13.47 6.67
C LEU A 195 -3.11 12.40 5.59
N GLN A 196 -2.00 11.95 5.00
CA GLN A 196 -1.99 10.91 3.97
C GLN A 196 -2.48 9.53 4.45
N ASN A 197 -2.52 9.29 5.76
CA ASN A 197 -3.14 8.09 6.33
C ASN A 197 -4.65 7.94 6.04
N TYR A 198 -5.31 9.01 5.56
CA TYR A 198 -6.76 9.08 5.41
C TYR A 198 -7.22 9.38 3.98
N GLY A 199 -6.35 9.28 2.96
CA GLY A 199 -6.79 9.52 1.58
C GLY A 199 -5.72 9.47 0.50
N ALA A 200 -5.96 10.24 -0.57
CA ALA A 200 -5.02 10.39 -1.68
C ALA A 200 -3.65 10.87 -1.15
N SER A 201 -2.61 10.14 -1.52
CA SER A 201 -1.24 10.52 -1.19
C SER A 201 -0.56 11.09 -2.43
N ASP A 202 0.24 12.12 -2.24
CA ASP A 202 1.10 12.65 -3.30
C ASP A 202 2.08 11.54 -3.75
N LEU A 203 2.19 11.33 -5.07
CA LEU A 203 3.03 10.26 -5.63
C LEU A 203 4.50 10.45 -5.22
N ASP A 204 5.00 11.68 -5.33
CA ASP A 204 6.37 12.02 -4.96
C ASP A 204 6.59 11.86 -3.45
N GLY A 205 5.57 12.19 -2.66
CA GLY A 205 5.40 11.84 -1.24
C GLY A 205 5.74 10.40 -0.91
N ILE A 206 5.01 9.44 -1.51
CA ILE A 206 5.21 8.02 -1.23
C ILE A 206 6.58 7.54 -1.71
N LYS A 207 7.03 7.96 -2.90
CA LYS A 207 8.35 7.57 -3.43
C LYS A 207 9.48 8.01 -2.50
N ALA A 208 9.46 9.28 -2.09
CA ALA A 208 10.48 9.83 -1.19
C ALA A 208 10.46 9.13 0.17
N ALA A 209 9.27 8.84 0.71
CA ALA A 209 9.13 8.08 1.95
C ALA A 209 9.70 6.66 1.82
N ALA A 210 9.39 5.96 0.73
CA ALA A 210 9.91 4.62 0.48
C ALA A 210 11.44 4.59 0.38
N GLN A 211 12.03 5.54 -0.34
CA GLN A 211 13.49 5.69 -0.46
C GLN A 211 14.14 6.02 0.89
N ALA A 212 13.56 6.94 1.65
CA ALA A 212 14.04 7.29 2.99
C ALA A 212 14.00 6.09 3.95
N MET A 213 12.91 5.32 3.95
CA MET A 213 12.80 4.10 4.76
C MET A 213 13.84 3.04 4.37
N LYS A 214 14.10 2.87 3.06
CA LYS A 214 15.13 1.93 2.59
C LYS A 214 16.53 2.38 3.03
N ALA A 215 16.83 3.68 2.96
CA ALA A 215 18.11 4.24 3.37
C ALA A 215 18.37 4.06 4.88
N VAL A 216 17.32 4.21 5.70
CA VAL A 216 17.42 4.05 7.16
C VAL A 216 17.57 2.59 7.58
N LYS A 217 17.07 1.64 6.79
CA LYS A 217 17.26 0.21 7.08
C LYS A 217 18.71 -0.28 6.93
N ASN A 218 19.63 0.60 6.53
CA ASN A 218 21.06 0.42 6.76
C ASN A 218 21.28 0.36 8.29
N PRO A 219 21.83 -0.73 8.88
CA PRO A 219 21.77 -1.07 10.33
C PRO A 219 22.25 -0.01 11.35
N SER A 220 22.72 1.15 10.90
CA SER A 220 23.11 2.31 11.70
C SER A 220 21.93 3.09 12.30
N VAL A 221 20.70 2.98 11.77
CA VAL A 221 19.58 3.81 12.24
C VAL A 221 18.36 2.93 12.56
N LYS A 222 18.17 2.64 13.86
CA LYS A 222 17.03 1.85 14.35
C LYS A 222 15.82 2.76 14.60
N PHE A 223 14.75 2.61 13.82
CA PHE A 223 13.41 3.07 14.21
C PHE A 223 12.80 2.06 15.21
N ALA A 224 13.33 2.03 16.43
CA ALA A 224 12.65 1.32 17.50
C ALA A 224 11.63 2.28 18.11
N ALA A 225 10.36 1.90 18.12
CA ALA A 225 9.42 2.43 19.10
C ALA A 225 9.96 2.01 20.48
N LYS A 226 10.70 2.88 21.15
CA LYS A 226 11.13 2.64 22.53
C LYS A 226 9.92 2.84 23.44
N ASP A 227 9.66 1.85 24.28
CA ASP A 227 8.77 1.99 25.43
C ASP A 227 9.24 3.18 26.28
N GLY A 228 8.54 4.31 26.16
CA GLY A 228 8.94 5.55 26.82
C GLY A 228 8.80 5.42 28.33
N LYS A 229 9.90 5.55 29.06
CA LYS A 229 9.86 5.83 30.50
C LYS A 229 9.23 7.21 30.72
N THR A 230 8.13 7.24 31.44
CA THR A 230 7.51 8.47 31.94
C THR A 230 8.31 9.04 33.10
N THR A 231 8.84 10.25 32.94
CA THR A 231 9.40 11.04 34.06
C THR A 231 8.67 12.37 34.10
N GLY A 232 7.93 12.65 35.19
CA GLY A 232 7.26 13.94 35.41
C GLY A 232 6.01 14.22 34.56
N GLY A 233 5.31 13.19 34.06
CA GLY A 233 4.03 13.37 33.37
C GLY A 233 4.10 13.96 31.96
N LYS A 234 5.29 14.33 31.47
CA LYS A 234 5.53 14.69 30.06
C LYS A 234 6.36 13.60 29.40
N LYS A 235 5.84 13.05 28.29
CA LYS A 235 6.65 12.21 27.38
C LYS A 235 7.62 13.13 26.67
N VAL A 236 8.92 12.94 26.91
CA VAL A 236 9.99 13.58 26.14
C VAL A 236 10.52 12.55 25.16
N PHE A 237 10.50 12.88 23.88
CA PHE A 237 11.07 12.06 22.82
C PHE A 237 12.46 12.60 22.50
N GLU A 238 13.48 11.75 22.53
CA GLU A 238 14.84 12.11 22.16
C GLU A 238 15.27 11.21 21.01
N ALA A 239 15.45 11.80 19.83
CA ALA A 239 15.98 11.11 18.65
C ALA A 239 17.49 10.92 18.85
N VAL A 240 17.92 9.70 19.18
CA VAL A 240 19.34 9.37 19.29
C VAL A 240 19.84 8.90 17.92
N VAL A 241 20.53 9.80 17.22
CA VAL A 241 21.35 9.43 16.05
C VAL A 241 22.63 8.82 16.59
N VAL A 242 22.78 7.49 16.50
CA VAL A 242 24.02 6.81 16.86
C VAL A 242 24.95 6.91 15.66
N SER A 243 25.92 7.82 15.72
CA SER A 243 27.01 7.86 14.73
C SER A 243 27.81 6.55 14.81
N PRO A 244 28.17 5.94 13.68
CA PRO A 244 29.06 4.79 13.69
C PRO A 244 30.42 5.24 14.26
N SER A 245 30.89 4.53 15.28
CA SER A 245 32.29 4.58 15.70
C SER A 245 33.15 4.07 14.54
N ASN A 246 34.04 4.93 14.03
CA ASN A 246 35.12 4.53 13.11
C ASN A 246 35.97 3.41 13.70
#